data_AF-A0A8S0GS38-F1
#
_entry.id   AF-A0A8S0GS38-F1
#
_cell.length_a   1.000
_cell.length_b   1.000
_cell.length_c   1.000
_cell.angle_alpha   90.00
_cell.angle_beta   90.00
_cell.angle_gamma   90.00
#
_symmetry.space_group_name_H-M   'P 1'
#
loop_
_entity.id
_entity.type
_entity.pdbx_description
1 polymer ?
#
loop_
_entity_poly.entity_id
_entity_poly.type
_entity_poly.pdbx_seq_one_letter_code
_entity_poly.pdbx_strand_id
1 'polypeptide(L)' 'MKMLRIPLLMVGLLLCSQGFAATAQQNKMTTCNAEATAKTLKGDERKAFMSTCLKAPRQLRLPRPRLRKE' A
#
# COMPACT_ATOMS: atom_id res chain seq x y z
N MET A 1 -20.02 29.91 16.09
CA MET A 1 -19.55 29.31 14.82
C MET A 1 -18.58 28.11 14.97
N LYS A 2 -17.78 27.98 16.04
CA LYS A 2 -16.90 26.79 16.25
C LYS A 2 -17.66 25.53 16.73
N MET A 3 -18.74 25.69 17.51
CA MET A 3 -19.55 24.59 18.05
C MET A 3 -20.38 23.83 17.00
N LEU A 4 -20.61 24.40 15.81
CA LEU A 4 -21.34 23.73 14.72
C LEU A 4 -20.44 22.84 13.85
N ARG A 5 -19.10 23.03 13.93
CA ARG A 5 -18.12 22.21 13.18
C ARG A 5 -17.79 20.88 13.85
N ILE A 6 -17.91 20.82 15.19
CA ILE A 6 -17.64 19.63 16.00
C ILE A 6 -18.63 18.48 15.69
N PRO A 7 -19.96 18.68 15.67
CA PRO A 7 -20.90 17.60 15.34
C PRO A 7 -20.82 17.19 13.86
N LEU A 8 -20.49 18.10 12.95
CA LEU A 8 -20.35 17.82 11.52
C LEU A 8 -19.13 16.92 11.21
N LEU A 9 -18.01 17.12 11.91
CA LEU A 9 -16.83 16.25 11.79
C LEU A 9 -17.08 14.84 12.35
N MET A 10 -17.85 14.71 13.43
CA MET A 10 -18.19 13.40 14.02
C MET A 10 -19.17 12.61 13.17
N VAL A 11 -20.19 13.25 12.58
CA VAL A 11 -21.11 12.59 11.64
C VAL A 11 -20.38 12.15 10.37
N GLY A 12 -19.42 12.94 9.86
CA GLY A 12 -18.59 12.55 8.72
C GLY A 12 -17.71 11.32 8.97
N LEU A 13 -17.22 11.13 10.20
CA LEU A 13 -16.36 10.00 10.55
C LEU A 13 -17.11 8.65 10.54
N LEU A 14 -18.42 8.64 10.84
CA LEU A 14 -19.23 7.41 10.79
C LEU A 14 -19.54 6.91 9.37
N LEU A 15 -19.47 7.78 8.34
CA LEU A 15 -19.80 7.41 6.95
C LEU A 15 -18.60 6.87 6.14
N CYS A 16 -17.37 6.92 6.68
CA CYS A 16 -16.15 6.51 5.96
C CYS A 16 -15.68 5.07 6.22
N SER A 17 -16.42 4.28 7.01
CA SER A 17 -16.06 2.89 7.36
C SER A 17 -16.27 1.86 6.24
N GLN A 18 -16.39 2.29 4.98
CA GLN A 18 -16.47 1.37 3.84
C GLN A 18 -15.10 0.71 3.64
N GLY A 19 -15.03 -0.60 3.95
CA GLY A 19 -13.83 -1.41 3.85
C GLY A 19 -13.25 -1.39 2.44
N PHE A 20 -12.16 -0.65 2.26
CA PHE A 20 -11.41 -0.62 1.01
C PHE A 20 -10.66 -1.95 0.84
N ALA A 21 -11.14 -2.79 -0.08
CA ALA A 21 -10.35 -3.91 -0.58
C ALA A 21 -8.98 -3.38 -1.06
N ALA A 22 -7.89 -3.99 -0.58
CA ALA A 22 -6.54 -3.56 -0.92
C ALA A 22 -6.33 -3.64 -2.42
N THR A 23 -6.19 -2.49 -3.07
CA THR A 23 -5.97 -2.42 -4.51
C THR A 23 -4.63 -3.08 -4.86
N ALA A 24 -4.48 -3.57 -6.09
CA ALA A 24 -3.22 -4.17 -6.54
C ALA A 24 -2.01 -3.22 -6.36
N GLN A 25 -2.25 -1.92 -6.42
CA GLN A 25 -1.26 -0.87 -6.15
C GLN A 25 -0.88 -0.79 -4.66
N GLN A 26 -1.85 -0.91 -3.75
CA GLN A 26 -1.57 -0.96 -2.30
C GLN A 26 -0.72 -2.18 -1.93
N ASN A 27 -1.06 -3.37 -2.47
CA ASN A 27 -0.26 -4.58 -2.26
C ASN A 27 1.18 -4.44 -2.77
N LYS A 28 1.37 -3.76 -3.91
CA LYS A 28 2.69 -3.49 -4.46
C LYS A 28 3.50 -2.56 -3.55
N MET A 29 2.88 -1.49 -3.03
CA MET A 29 3.53 -0.57 -2.10
C MET A 29 3.97 -1.30 -0.82
N THR A 30 3.13 -2.14 -0.23
CA THR A 30 3.49 -2.92 0.96
C THR A 30 4.69 -3.83 0.70
N THR A 31 4.70 -4.52 -0.44
CA THR A 31 5.81 -5.41 -0.83
C THR A 31 7.12 -4.64 -0.99
N CYS A 32 7.12 -3.52 -1.74
CA CYS A 32 8.30 -2.69 -1.91
C CYS A 32 8.82 -2.13 -0.57
N ASN A 33 7.93 -1.77 0.36
CA ASN A 33 8.35 -1.29 1.68
C ASN A 33 8.97 -2.40 2.54
N ALA A 34 8.41 -3.62 2.48
CA ALA A 34 8.96 -4.76 3.19
C ALA A 34 10.36 -5.13 2.67
N GLU A 35 10.55 -5.15 1.35
CA GLU A 35 11.85 -5.41 0.73
C GLU A 35 12.88 -4.31 1.04
N ALA A 36 12.47 -3.04 1.04
CA ALA A 36 13.35 -1.94 1.43
C ALA A 36 13.82 -2.07 2.89
N THR A 37 12.92 -2.49 3.78
CA THR A 37 13.22 -2.69 5.21
C THR A 37 14.12 -3.92 5.41
N ALA A 38 13.85 -5.02 4.71
CA ALA A 38 14.70 -6.22 4.75
C ALA A 38 16.13 -5.94 4.22
N LYS A 39 16.25 -5.03 3.26
CA LYS A 39 17.53 -4.53 2.75
C LYS A 39 18.14 -3.42 3.61
N THR A 40 17.47 -3.03 4.70
CA THR A 40 17.89 -1.95 5.62
C THR A 40 18.18 -0.63 4.89
N LEU A 41 17.49 -0.37 3.79
CA LEU A 41 17.70 0.82 2.98
C LEU A 41 17.15 2.06 3.72
N LYS A 42 17.96 3.12 3.77
CA LYS A 42 17.60 4.39 4.42
C LYS A 42 17.86 5.56 3.47
N GLY A 43 17.27 6.71 3.79
CA GLY A 43 17.49 7.96 3.04
C GLY A 43 17.21 7.81 1.54
N ASP A 44 18.17 8.28 0.74
CA ASP A 44 18.05 8.32 -0.72
C ASP A 44 18.06 6.93 -1.36
N GLU A 45 18.74 5.95 -0.76
CA GLU A 45 18.76 4.57 -1.27
C GLU A 45 17.36 3.94 -1.23
N ARG A 46 16.59 4.19 -0.15
CA ARG A 46 15.20 3.73 -0.05
C ARG A 46 14.33 4.39 -1.12
N LYS A 47 14.50 5.69 -1.36
CA LYS A 47 13.72 6.43 -2.36
C LYS A 47 14.00 5.92 -3.77
N ALA A 48 15.28 5.71 -4.10
CA ALA A 48 15.69 5.13 -5.38
C ALA A 48 15.10 3.72 -5.55
N PHE A 49 15.21 2.87 -4.53
CA PHE A 49 14.62 1.53 -4.55
C PHE A 49 13.10 1.54 -4.71
N MET A 50 12.38 2.41 -3.98
CA MET A 50 10.92 2.53 -4.10
C MET A 50 10.51 3.01 -5.50
N SER A 51 11.21 3.99 -6.08
CA SER A 51 10.94 4.46 -7.45
C SER A 51 11.08 3.33 -8.47
N THR A 52 12.16 2.55 -8.38
CA THR A 52 12.40 1.40 -9.26
C THR A 52 11.38 0.29 -9.04
N CYS A 53 11.12 -0.08 -7.78
CA CYS A 53 10.16 -1.13 -7.43
C CYS A 53 8.74 -0.78 -7.89
N LEU A 54 8.31 0.47 -7.72
CA LEU A 54 6.97 0.93 -8.10
C LEU A 54 6.82 1.15 -9.61
N LYS A 55 7.89 1.46 -10.35
CA LYS A 55 7.88 1.61 -11.82
C LYS A 55 7.96 0.29 -12.57
N ALA A 56 8.45 -0.79 -11.95
CA ALA A 56 8.51 -2.10 -12.60
C ALA A 56 7.09 -2.50 -13.10
N PRO A 57 6.90 -2.76 -14.41
CA PRO A 57 5.63 -3.26 -14.93
C PRO A 57 5.34 -4.56 -14.19
N ARG A 58 4.15 -4.66 -13.57
CA ARG A 58 3.67 -5.73 -12.66
C ARG A 58 4.44 -7.03 -12.89
N GLN A 59 5.64 -7.12 -12.30
CA GLN A 59 6.57 -8.20 -12.62
C GLN A 59 6.06 -9.35 -11.80
N LEU A 60 5.18 -10.12 -12.42
CA LEU A 60 4.83 -11.50 -12.19
C LEU A 60 5.31 -12.15 -10.86
N ARG A 61 5.09 -11.50 -9.71
CA ARG A 61 4.62 -12.21 -8.52
C ARG A 61 3.12 -12.42 -8.74
N LEU A 62 2.81 -13.23 -9.76
CA LEU A 62 1.78 -14.23 -9.52
C LEU A 62 2.18 -14.89 -8.18
N PRO A 63 1.28 -15.11 -7.21
CA PRO A 63 1.53 -16.24 -6.32
C PRO A 63 1.87 -17.38 -7.27
N ARG A 64 3.08 -17.97 -7.17
CA ARG A 64 3.49 -19.10 -8.03
C ARG A 64 2.21 -19.90 -8.32
N PRO A 65 1.70 -19.97 -9.56
CA PRO A 65 0.57 -20.86 -9.80
C PRO A 65 1.12 -22.20 -9.33
N ARG A 66 0.42 -22.81 -8.36
CA ARG A 66 0.78 -24.10 -7.79
C ARG A 66 1.35 -24.92 -8.92
N LEU A 67 2.62 -25.28 -8.77
CA LEU A 67 3.35 -26.09 -9.71
C LEU A 67 2.39 -27.21 -10.10
N ARG A 68 2.03 -27.26 -11.39
CA ARG A 68 1.55 -28.47 -12.03
C ARG A 68 2.50 -29.59 -11.59
N LYS A 69 2.05 -30.42 -10.69
CA LYS A 69 2.63 -31.70 -10.31
C LYS A 69 1.41 -32.55 -10.00
N GLU A 70 1.06 -33.34 -11.01
CA GLU A 70 0.25 -34.56 -11.02
C GLU A 70 -0.84 -34.72 -9.95
#